data_AF-A0A1E3XIQ5-F1
#
_entry.id   AF-A0A1E3XIQ5-F1
#
_cell.length_a   1.000
_cell.length_b   1.000
_cell.length_c   1.000
_cell.angle_alpha   90.00
_cell.angle_beta   90.00
_cell.angle_gamma   90.00
#
_symmetry.space_group_name_H-M   'P 1'
#
loop_
_entity.id
_entity.type
_entity.pdbx_description
1 polymer ?
#
loop_
_entity_poly.entity_id
_entity_poly.type
_entity_poly.pdbx_seq_one_letter_code
_entity_poly.pdbx_strand_id
1 'polypeptide(L)'
;MKKAAVLAVVLSLGLAGCSKNYNDQYHGNGYRAEILFSEYNGENLTLTVRKNNCEHEDGPIETIQIGHKYDSTLVVGACVRVLDNNEGLKNISTFNPRSPL
;
A
#
# COMPACT_ATOMS: atom_id res chain seq x y z
N MET A 1 32.17 -2.67 -50.67
CA MET A 1 32.22 -2.67 -49.18
C MET A 1 31.27 -1.62 -48.63
N LYS A 2 30.30 -2.01 -47.79
CA LYS A 2 29.44 -1.20 -46.87
C LYS A 2 28.12 -1.98 -46.66
N LYS A 3 27.55 -2.25 -45.49
CA LYS A 3 27.98 -2.38 -44.10
C LYS A 3 26.97 -3.36 -43.47
N ALA A 4 27.43 -4.20 -42.54
CA ALA A 4 26.58 -5.01 -41.69
C ALA A 4 25.71 -4.14 -40.76
N ALA A 5 24.53 -4.65 -40.36
CA ALA A 5 24.02 -4.54 -38.99
C ALA A 5 22.76 -5.42 -38.82
N VAL A 6 22.91 -6.47 -38.01
CA VAL A 6 21.83 -7.26 -37.41
C VAL A 6 21.18 -6.40 -36.33
N LEU A 7 19.84 -6.32 -36.30
CA LEU A 7 19.11 -5.84 -35.11
C LEU A 7 18.28 -7.00 -34.54
N ALA A 8 18.82 -7.61 -33.49
CA ALA A 8 18.06 -8.37 -32.53
C ALA A 8 17.43 -7.39 -31.53
N VAL A 9 16.12 -7.45 -31.34
CA VAL A 9 15.42 -6.82 -30.20
C VAL A 9 14.37 -7.81 -29.72
N VAL A 10 14.78 -8.69 -28.80
CA VAL A 10 14.42 -8.69 -27.37
C VAL A 10 12.97 -9.11 -27.16
N LEU A 11 12.83 -10.34 -26.66
CA LEU A 11 11.64 -10.90 -26.04
C LEU A 11 11.23 -10.00 -24.88
N SER A 12 10.17 -9.21 -25.05
CA SER A 12 9.46 -8.61 -23.93
C SER A 12 8.72 -9.73 -23.20
N LEU A 13 9.32 -10.24 -22.12
CA LEU A 13 8.54 -10.93 -21.09
C LEU A 13 7.56 -9.90 -20.54
N GLY A 14 6.32 -9.96 -21.03
CA GLY A 14 5.21 -9.35 -20.34
C GLY A 14 5.08 -10.04 -19.00
N LEU A 15 5.62 -9.43 -17.93
CA LEU A 15 5.17 -9.71 -16.58
C LEU A 15 3.71 -9.24 -16.52
N ALA A 16 2.80 -10.11 -16.94
CA ALA A 16 1.42 -10.02 -16.52
C ALA A 16 1.45 -10.28 -15.00
N GLY A 17 1.63 -9.20 -14.24
CA GLY A 17 1.40 -9.22 -12.80
C GLY A 17 -0.04 -9.63 -12.60
N CYS A 18 -0.27 -10.87 -12.17
CA CYS A 18 -1.55 -11.32 -11.67
C CYS A 18 -1.82 -10.55 -10.39
N SER A 19 -2.42 -9.36 -10.49
CA SER A 19 -3.00 -8.68 -9.34
C SER A 19 -4.16 -9.55 -8.87
N LYS A 20 -3.91 -10.34 -7.82
CA LYS A 20 -4.99 -10.96 -7.06
C LYS A 20 -5.86 -9.79 -6.59
N ASN A 21 -7.10 -9.76 -7.05
CA ASN A 21 -8.08 -8.75 -6.67
C ASN A 21 -8.44 -9.03 -5.21
N TYR A 22 -7.68 -8.43 -4.28
CA TYR A 22 -8.03 -8.42 -2.87
C TYR A 22 -9.28 -7.57 -2.75
N ASN A 23 -10.39 -8.28 -2.67
CA ASN A 23 -11.75 -7.78 -2.65
C ASN A 23 -11.85 -6.59 -1.68
N ASP A 24 -11.94 -5.38 -2.24
CA ASP A 24 -12.04 -4.09 -1.54
C ASP A 24 -13.47 -3.88 -0.99
N GLN A 25 -14.04 -4.95 -0.42
CA GLN A 25 -15.40 -4.97 0.09
C GLN A 25 -15.43 -4.45 1.51
N TYR A 26 -15.30 -3.15 1.63
CA TYR A 26 -15.56 -2.43 2.85
C TYR A 26 -16.20 -1.10 2.49
N HIS A 27 -17.52 -1.02 2.63
CA HIS A 27 -18.37 0.11 2.27
C HIS A 27 -17.80 1.43 2.82
N GLY A 28 -17.14 2.21 1.96
CA GLY A 28 -16.44 3.44 2.32
C GLY A 28 -15.22 3.60 1.44
N ASN A 29 -14.77 4.84 1.26
CA ASN A 29 -13.59 5.22 0.48
C ASN A 29 -12.26 4.83 1.18
N GLY A 30 -12.18 3.62 1.72
CA GLY A 30 -11.01 3.15 2.44
C GLY A 30 -10.88 1.63 2.55
N TYR A 31 -9.68 1.19 2.91
CA TYR A 31 -9.29 -0.22 2.96
C TYR A 31 -8.59 -0.55 4.28
N ARG A 32 -8.50 -1.85 4.60
CA ARG A 32 -7.73 -2.35 5.74
C ARG A 32 -6.36 -2.82 5.31
N ALA A 33 -5.35 -2.48 6.11
CA ALA A 33 -3.98 -2.85 5.83
C ALA A 33 -3.19 -3.13 7.10
N GLU A 34 -2.19 -3.98 6.99
CA GLU A 34 -1.21 -4.27 8.02
C GLU A 34 -0.01 -3.34 7.87
N ILE A 35 0.48 -2.75 8.97
CA ILE A 35 1.72 -1.98 8.97
C ILE A 35 2.92 -2.93 8.93
N LEU A 36 3.75 -2.85 7.90
CA LEU A 36 5.00 -3.61 7.79
C LEU A 36 6.20 -2.83 8.35
N PHE A 37 6.24 -1.52 8.10
CA PHE A 37 7.31 -0.65 8.57
C PHE A 37 6.76 0.73 8.94
N SER A 38 7.41 1.36 9.93
CA SER A 38 7.07 2.68 10.45
C SER A 38 8.37 3.45 10.71
N GLU A 39 8.57 4.57 10.03
CA GLU A 39 9.77 5.39 10.16
C GLU A 39 9.42 6.88 10.20
N TYR A 40 10.14 7.65 11.01
CA TYR A 40 10.04 9.10 11.00
C TYR A 40 10.96 9.68 9.93
N ASN A 41 10.39 10.48 9.02
CA ASN A 41 11.12 11.25 8.03
C ASN A 41 10.87 12.74 8.27
N GLY A 42 11.74 13.35 9.07
CA GLY A 42 11.56 14.72 9.57
C GLY A 42 10.36 14.81 10.51
N GLU A 43 9.37 15.62 10.15
CA GLU A 43 8.13 15.81 10.92
C GLU A 43 7.01 14.82 10.51
N ASN A 44 7.21 14.09 9.39
CA ASN A 44 6.22 13.16 8.87
C ASN A 44 6.54 11.74 9.32
N LEU A 45 5.48 10.94 9.52
CA LEU A 45 5.62 9.50 9.70
C LEU A 45 5.37 8.81 8.35
N THR A 46 6.33 8.00 7.92
CA THR A 46 6.22 7.16 6.73
C THR A 46 5.84 5.75 7.18
N LEU A 47 4.72 5.26 6.66
CA LEU A 47 4.22 3.92 6.90
C LEU A 47 4.31 3.11 5.62
N THR A 48 4.87 1.92 5.70
CA THR A 48 4.74 0.91 4.64
C THR A 48 3.66 -0.07 5.06
N VAL A 49 2.59 -0.18 4.28
CA VAL A 49 1.42 -1.00 4.61
C VAL A 49 1.17 -2.07 3.55
N ARG A 50 0.62 -3.22 3.96
CA ARG A 50 0.16 -4.30 3.07
C ARG A 50 -1.36 -4.33 3.04
N LYS A 51 -1.96 -4.21 1.86
CA LYS A 51 -3.41 -4.32 1.64
C LYS A 51 -3.86 -5.77 1.65
N ASN A 52 -3.93 -6.34 2.83
CA ASN A 52 -4.25 -7.76 3.05
C ASN A 52 -5.50 -7.97 3.89
N ASN A 53 -6.31 -6.93 4.11
CA ASN A 53 -7.43 -6.93 5.05
C ASN A 53 -7.04 -7.34 6.49
N CYS A 54 -5.74 -7.37 6.80
CA CYS A 54 -5.16 -7.90 8.04
C CYS A 54 -5.47 -9.40 8.30
N GLU A 55 -5.91 -10.14 7.29
CA GLU A 55 -6.30 -11.56 7.40
C GLU A 55 -5.43 -12.48 6.53
N HIS A 56 -4.60 -11.90 5.66
CA HIS A 56 -3.78 -12.64 4.70
C HIS A 56 -2.32 -12.26 4.80
N GLU A 57 -1.41 -13.20 4.53
CA GLU A 57 0.03 -12.92 4.54
C GLU A 57 0.49 -12.16 3.28
N ASP A 58 -0.34 -12.13 2.24
CA ASP A 58 -0.04 -11.51 0.94
C ASP A 58 -0.98 -10.33 0.67
N GLY A 59 -0.47 -9.35 -0.09
CA GLY A 59 -1.24 -8.18 -0.52
C GLY A 59 -0.38 -7.12 -1.20
N PRO A 60 -0.97 -6.21 -1.99
CA PRO A 60 -0.27 -5.04 -2.53
C PRO A 60 0.38 -4.23 -1.41
N ILE A 61 1.63 -3.81 -1.62
CA ILE A 61 2.36 -2.97 -0.68
C ILE A 61 2.25 -1.51 -1.14
N GLU A 62 2.01 -0.61 -0.19
CA GLU A 62 1.92 0.82 -0.40
C GLU A 62 2.72 1.57 0.66
N THR A 63 3.36 2.67 0.28
CA THR A 63 3.98 3.62 1.23
C THR A 63 3.11 4.85 1.37
N ILE A 64 2.82 5.23 2.60
CA ILE A 64 1.94 6.34 2.97
C ILE A 64 2.72 7.30 3.85
N GLN A 65 2.73 8.58 3.49
CA GLN A 65 3.28 9.63 4.36
C GLN A 65 2.14 10.34 5.07
N ILE A 66 2.27 10.47 6.38
CA ILE A 66 1.29 11.12 7.22
C ILE A 66 1.93 12.27 8.01
N GLY A 67 1.39 13.47 7.82
CA GLY A 67 1.82 14.69 8.50
C GLY A 67 1.04 14.94 9.79
N HIS A 68 1.02 13.98 10.71
CA HIS A 68 0.33 14.11 12.01
C HIS A 68 1.20 13.67 13.19
N LYS A 69 0.80 14.09 14.40
CA LYS A 69 1.47 13.77 15.66
C LYS A 69 1.63 12.26 15.85
N TYR A 70 2.75 11.87 16.47
CA TYR A 70 3.03 10.50 16.91
C TYR A 70 1.79 9.83 17.52
N ASP A 71 1.40 8.68 16.97
CA ASP A 71 0.36 7.81 17.51
C ASP A 71 0.98 6.45 17.85
N SER A 72 1.00 6.11 19.15
CA SER A 72 1.58 4.87 19.66
C SER A 72 0.86 3.61 19.18
N THR A 73 -0.29 3.74 18.54
CA THR A 73 -1.07 2.62 18.01
C THR A 73 -0.66 2.26 16.58
N LEU A 74 0.10 3.12 15.88
CA LEU A 74 0.59 2.89 14.51
C LEU A 74 1.94 2.15 14.50
N VAL A 75 1.93 0.94 15.05
CA VAL A 75 3.11 0.06 15.18
C VAL A 75 3.13 -1.03 14.12
N VAL A 76 4.30 -1.61 13.89
CA VAL A 76 4.46 -2.77 12.98
C VAL A 76 3.57 -3.93 13.45
N GLY A 77 2.89 -4.58 12.51
CA GLY A 77 1.89 -5.63 12.73
C GLY A 77 0.50 -5.11 13.09
N ALA A 78 0.32 -3.80 13.31
CA ALA A 78 -1.02 -3.26 13.59
C ALA A 78 -1.91 -3.32 12.33
N CYS A 79 -3.16 -3.69 12.55
CA CYS A 79 -4.20 -3.53 11.54
C CYS A 79 -4.76 -2.11 11.58
N VAL A 80 -4.70 -1.42 10.45
CA VAL A 80 -5.16 -0.05 10.31
C VAL A 80 -6.19 0.08 9.21
N ARG A 81 -7.02 1.11 9.34
CA ARG A 81 -7.95 1.58 8.32
C ARG A 81 -7.34 2.78 7.63
N VAL A 82 -7.14 2.68 6.32
CA VAL A 82 -6.67 3.77 5.47
C VAL A 82 -7.88 4.33 4.72
N LEU A 83 -8.20 5.60 4.92
CA LEU A 83 -9.25 6.32 4.21
C LEU A 83 -8.60 7.25 3.19
N ASP A 84 -9.03 7.16 1.94
CA ASP A 84 -8.64 8.08 0.88
C ASP A 84 -9.73 9.14 0.74
N ASN A 85 -9.37 10.40 0.90
CA ASN A 85 -10.34 11.49 0.78
C ASN A 85 -10.59 11.95 -0.68
N ASN A 86 -10.07 11.22 -1.68
CA ASN A 86 -10.09 11.57 -3.11
C ASN A 86 -9.30 12.84 -3.49
N GLU A 87 -8.62 13.49 -2.53
CA GLU A 87 -7.72 14.62 -2.75
C GLU A 87 -6.24 14.20 -2.65
N GLY A 88 -5.99 12.88 -2.56
CA GLY A 88 -4.65 12.31 -2.38
C GLY A 88 -4.16 12.33 -0.93
N LEU A 89 -4.97 12.79 0.03
CA LEU A 89 -4.66 12.72 1.45
C LEU A 89 -5.22 11.44 2.06
N LYS A 90 -4.36 10.73 2.79
CA LYS A 90 -4.71 9.46 3.44
C LYS A 90 -4.79 9.64 4.94
N ASN A 91 -5.97 9.34 5.49
CA ASN A 91 -6.17 9.29 6.94
C ASN A 91 -5.98 7.84 7.41
N ILE A 92 -5.14 7.66 8.42
CA ILE A 92 -4.87 6.36 9.03
C ILE A 92 -5.40 6.35 10.45
N SER A 93 -6.05 5.25 10.81
CA SER A 93 -6.53 5.01 12.17
C SER A 93 -6.40 3.53 12.51
N THR A 94 -6.13 3.24 13.78
CA THR A 94 -6.13 1.85 14.26
C THR A 94 -7.50 1.23 14.06
N PHE A 95 -7.52 0.04 13.46
CA PHE A 95 -8.76 -0.66 13.21
C PHE A 95 -9.42 -1.09 14.53
N ASN A 96 -10.67 -0.67 14.74
CA ASN A 96 -11.48 -1.11 15.86
C ASN A 96 -12.66 -1.93 15.31
N PRO A 97 -12.81 -3.22 15.68
CA PRO A 97 -13.90 -4.06 15.20
C PRO A 97 -15.29 -3.56 15.59
N ARG A 98 -15.39 -2.65 16.58
CA ARG A 98 -16.64 -2.00 16.98
C ARG A 98 -16.96 -0.72 16.19
N SER A 99 -16.05 -0.27 15.32
CA SER A 99 -16.26 0.88 14.44
C SER A 99 -16.46 0.38 13.02
N PRO A 100 -17.71 0.15 12.57
CA PRO A 100 -17.97 -0.20 11.18
C PRO A 100 -17.49 0.92 10.23
N LEU A 101 -17.28 0.54 8.98
CA LEU A 101 -16.90 1.45 7.90
C LEU A 101 -18.11 2.24 7.40
#